data_AF-A0A0B2UFL0-F1
#
_entry.id   AF-A0A0B2UFL0-F1
#
_cell.length_a   1.000
_cell.length_b   1.000
_cell.length_c   1.000
_cell.angle_alpha   90.00
_cell.angle_beta   90.00
_cell.angle_gamma   90.00
#
_symmetry.space_group_name_H-M   'P 1'
#
loop_
_entity.id
_entity.type
_entity.pdbx_description
1 polymer ?
#
loop_
_entity_poly.entity_id
_entity_poly.type
_entity_poly.pdbx_seq_one_letter_code
_entity_poly.pdbx_strand_id
1 'polypeptide(L)'
;MGWLVMQKAMVALVFGLVAAIRDLGVEVSKIENAVRSGKVSEAKVMFDELMSEFGGNDVLEKKHVDLLMQSGDYKTVVSRYGQNSKMLTDVVKAERNQSILNSNNVKLIASLINEAPYSIDVLKAYIKMCLIEEKFQEVRKFVKKASVLFPEDVELKSLQMQLFFLTRMPAAGIHMMREIGNADMSRKIERLFDEYTRIIDGNMTSKVTYVQMKELLKRIEEAEFSINFFPSIFMQLKLDVLFGMCKNGIEDDFINFVSGEFDVSKGKPVGISLKPLSARIETLQKKRGDDEVMYLYVISQALEGNIDQAEAICRSHTFKYGPMKREAMRKVASIKSKIEDAKAKKERERSQRERQRSRHMSQGNQNDILGYYKALGLNPGPKTTDVEIKRAYKKMVVNGMKNKGEAEKKKWEDTHKVINKALGVLTNKEKREMYDRGIDPDNPQRLNGSGHFGEDIFNEFFKKGFGNFEFFEFSPNGGRRGNTRTTYFYF
;
A
#
# COMPACT_ATOMS: atom_id res chain seq x y z
N MET A 1 -31.35 -67.65 74.38
CA MET A 1 -30.05 -66.94 74.31
C MET A 1 -29.56 -66.68 72.88
N GLY A 2 -29.74 -67.60 71.91
CA GLY A 2 -29.19 -67.43 70.55
C GLY A 2 -29.69 -66.20 69.76
N TRP A 3 -30.98 -65.85 69.87
CA TRP A 3 -31.56 -64.72 69.12
C TRP A 3 -31.00 -63.35 69.52
N LEU A 4 -30.75 -63.14 70.81
CA LEU A 4 -30.20 -61.88 71.34
C LEU A 4 -28.72 -61.69 70.96
N VAL A 5 -27.96 -62.78 70.90
CA VAL A 5 -26.55 -62.79 70.44
C VAL A 5 -26.48 -62.50 68.95
N MET A 6 -27.40 -63.07 68.16
CA MET A 6 -27.48 -62.84 66.72
C MET A 6 -27.88 -61.38 66.37
N GLN A 7 -28.81 -60.78 67.13
CA GLN A 7 -29.13 -59.35 66.99
C GLN A 7 -27.94 -58.45 67.33
N LYS A 8 -27.21 -58.71 68.42
CA LYS A 8 -26.02 -57.93 68.79
C LYS A 8 -24.92 -58.04 67.74
N ALA A 9 -24.71 -59.23 67.17
CA ALA A 9 -23.75 -59.46 66.09
C ALA A 9 -24.14 -58.71 64.80
N MET A 10 -25.43 -58.74 64.41
CA MET A 10 -25.92 -57.95 63.26
C MET A 10 -25.76 -56.44 63.48
N VAL A 11 -26.11 -55.94 64.67
CA VAL A 11 -25.97 -54.52 65.01
C VAL A 11 -24.49 -54.11 64.99
N ALA A 12 -23.59 -54.90 65.57
CA ALA A 12 -22.16 -54.63 65.55
C ALA A 12 -21.58 -54.64 64.11
N LEU A 13 -22.03 -55.57 63.27
CA LEU A 13 -21.63 -55.65 61.86
C LEU A 13 -22.14 -54.45 61.05
N VAL A 14 -23.38 -54.00 61.30
CA VAL A 14 -23.94 -52.79 60.70
C VAL A 14 -23.19 -51.54 61.17
N PHE A 15 -22.90 -51.39 62.46
CA PHE A 15 -22.11 -50.27 62.97
C PHE A 15 -20.68 -50.27 62.43
N GLY A 16 -20.05 -51.44 62.30
CA GLY A 16 -18.74 -51.59 61.68
C GLY A 16 -18.73 -51.19 60.20
N LEU A 17 -19.76 -51.61 59.45
CA LEU A 17 -19.96 -51.17 58.06
C LEU A 17 -20.19 -49.66 57.96
N VAL A 18 -21.01 -49.08 58.84
CA VAL A 18 -21.26 -47.64 58.86
C VAL A 18 -19.99 -46.85 59.20
N ALA A 19 -19.16 -47.35 60.13
CA ALA A 19 -17.87 -46.75 60.44
C ALA A 19 -16.91 -46.81 59.25
N ALA A 20 -16.77 -47.98 58.61
CA ALA A 20 -15.93 -48.14 57.41
C ALA A 20 -16.39 -47.27 56.23
N ILE A 21 -17.71 -47.13 56.01
CA ILE A 21 -18.27 -46.24 54.98
C ILE A 21 -17.99 -44.77 55.31
N ARG A 22 -18.09 -44.38 56.59
CA ARG A 22 -17.79 -43.02 57.05
C ARG A 22 -16.32 -42.68 56.85
N ASP A 23 -15.42 -43.61 57.18
CA ASP A 23 -13.98 -43.44 56.99
C ASP A 23 -13.63 -43.34 55.50
N LEU A 24 -14.23 -44.19 54.65
CA LEU A 24 -14.09 -44.09 53.19
C LEU A 24 -14.54 -42.72 52.66
N GLY A 25 -15.68 -42.21 53.13
CA GLY A 25 -16.18 -40.89 52.73
C GLY A 25 -15.25 -39.74 53.13
N VAL A 26 -14.59 -39.84 54.29
CA VAL A 26 -13.59 -38.88 54.76
C VAL A 26 -12.33 -38.93 53.89
N GLU A 27 -11.82 -40.13 53.59
CA GLU A 27 -10.64 -40.29 52.73
C GLU A 27 -10.91 -39.79 51.31
N VAL A 28 -12.04 -40.16 50.70
CA VAL A 28 -12.43 -39.63 49.38
C VAL A 28 -12.53 -38.10 49.40
N SER A 29 -13.06 -37.51 50.48
CA SER A 29 -13.15 -36.05 50.62
C SER A 29 -11.77 -35.38 50.72
N LYS A 30 -10.80 -36.00 51.41
CA LYS A 30 -9.40 -35.54 51.44
C LYS A 30 -8.80 -35.56 50.04
N ILE A 31 -9.05 -36.61 49.28
CA ILE A 31 -8.55 -36.72 47.91
C ILE A 31 -9.18 -35.65 47.01
N GLU A 32 -10.50 -35.46 47.06
CA GLU A 32 -11.17 -34.39 46.29
C GLU A 32 -10.63 -32.99 46.66
N ASN A 33 -10.34 -32.75 47.94
CA ASN A 33 -9.71 -31.50 48.37
C ASN A 33 -8.29 -31.35 47.83
N ALA A 34 -7.51 -32.43 47.79
CA ALA A 34 -6.18 -32.42 47.17
C ALA A 34 -6.27 -32.06 45.68
N VAL A 35 -7.22 -32.64 44.93
CA VAL A 35 -7.50 -32.29 43.53
C VAL A 35 -7.85 -30.80 43.38
N ARG A 36 -8.77 -30.29 44.22
CA ARG A 36 -9.16 -28.87 44.21
C ARG A 36 -8.00 -27.92 44.53
N SER A 37 -7.06 -28.37 45.37
CA SER A 37 -5.84 -27.62 45.71
C SER A 37 -4.72 -27.75 44.67
N GLY A 38 -4.93 -28.52 43.60
CA GLY A 38 -3.98 -28.72 42.52
C GLY A 38 -2.95 -29.84 42.74
N LYS A 39 -3.10 -30.61 43.82
CA LYS A 39 -2.23 -31.74 44.18
C LYS A 39 -2.70 -33.03 43.50
N VAL A 40 -2.83 -33.00 42.18
CA VAL A 40 -3.45 -34.09 41.40
C VAL A 40 -2.61 -35.37 41.46
N SER A 41 -1.28 -35.25 41.46
CA SER A 41 -0.39 -36.42 41.61
C SER A 41 -0.51 -37.06 42.99
N GLU A 42 -0.55 -36.26 44.07
CA GLU A 42 -0.81 -36.77 45.42
C GLU A 42 -2.19 -37.44 45.48
N ALA A 43 -3.21 -36.84 44.85
CA ALA A 43 -4.55 -37.39 44.78
C ALA A 43 -4.62 -38.74 44.07
N LYS A 44 -3.85 -38.93 42.99
CA LYS A 44 -3.75 -40.23 42.31
C LYS A 44 -3.16 -41.30 43.21
N VAL A 45 -2.06 -41.00 43.90
CA VAL A 45 -1.42 -41.93 44.84
C VAL A 45 -2.37 -42.32 45.97
N MET A 46 -3.04 -41.34 46.59
CA MET A 46 -4.03 -41.61 47.63
C MET A 46 -5.20 -42.46 47.11
N PHE A 47 -5.67 -42.25 45.87
CA PHE A 47 -6.69 -43.11 45.28
C PHE A 47 -6.18 -44.53 45.04
N ASP A 48 -4.96 -44.72 44.54
CA ASP A 48 -4.39 -46.04 44.32
C ASP A 48 -4.21 -46.83 45.63
N GLU A 49 -3.79 -46.15 46.70
CA GLU A 49 -3.73 -46.73 48.06
C GLU A 49 -5.12 -47.13 48.55
N LEU A 50 -6.09 -46.22 48.48
CA LEU A 50 -7.47 -46.48 48.92
C LEU A 50 -8.14 -47.59 48.11
N MET A 51 -7.84 -47.68 46.80
CA MET A 51 -8.30 -48.75 45.92
C MET A 51 -7.69 -50.11 46.26
N SER A 52 -6.50 -50.16 46.87
CA SER A 52 -5.88 -51.42 47.30
C SER A 52 -6.60 -52.02 48.52
N GLU A 53 -7.18 -51.17 49.37
CA GLU A 53 -7.91 -51.57 50.58
C GLU A 53 -9.39 -51.81 50.32
N PHE A 54 -10.02 -51.00 49.47
CA PHE A 54 -11.48 -50.99 49.24
C PHE A 54 -11.88 -51.32 47.79
N GLY A 55 -11.06 -52.10 47.08
CA GLY A 55 -11.33 -52.52 45.70
C GLY A 55 -12.70 -53.20 45.53
N GLY A 56 -13.38 -52.95 44.40
CA GLY A 56 -14.72 -53.48 44.11
C GLY A 56 -15.88 -52.63 44.64
N ASN A 57 -15.62 -51.52 45.34
CA ASN A 57 -16.64 -50.55 45.70
C ASN A 57 -16.99 -49.65 44.49
N ASP A 58 -18.21 -49.81 43.95
CA ASP A 58 -18.66 -49.07 42.76
C ASP A 58 -18.54 -47.54 42.89
N VAL A 59 -18.79 -46.98 44.08
CA VAL A 59 -18.75 -45.53 44.32
C VAL A 59 -17.31 -45.04 44.31
N LEU A 60 -16.41 -45.77 44.97
CA LEU A 60 -14.99 -45.45 44.97
C LEU A 60 -14.39 -45.58 43.57
N GLU A 61 -14.71 -46.66 42.86
CA GLU A 61 -14.28 -46.88 41.48
C GLU A 61 -14.77 -45.76 40.55
N LYS A 62 -16.03 -45.34 40.69
CA LYS A 62 -16.57 -44.22 39.90
C LYS A 62 -15.80 -42.92 40.17
N LYS A 63 -15.52 -42.62 41.44
CA LYS A 63 -14.75 -41.43 41.83
C LYS A 63 -13.32 -41.47 41.30
N HIS A 64 -12.70 -42.65 41.30
CA HIS A 64 -11.39 -42.85 40.72
C HIS A 64 -11.40 -42.65 39.19
N VAL A 65 -12.38 -43.23 38.49
CA VAL A 65 -12.61 -42.99 37.05
C VAL A 65 -12.78 -41.49 36.76
N ASP A 66 -13.60 -40.79 37.53
CA ASP A 66 -13.82 -39.35 37.37
C ASP A 66 -12.52 -38.56 37.53
N LEU A 67 -11.67 -38.91 38.50
CA LEU A 67 -10.34 -38.31 38.66
C LEU A 67 -9.44 -38.58 37.46
N LEU A 68 -9.35 -39.84 37.03
CA LEU A 68 -8.53 -40.22 35.88
C LEU A 68 -8.98 -39.47 34.62
N MET A 69 -10.29 -39.41 34.37
CA MET A 69 -10.88 -38.63 33.28
C MET A 69 -10.51 -37.14 33.37
N GLN A 70 -10.64 -36.52 34.55
CA GLN A 70 -10.30 -35.10 34.75
C GLN A 70 -8.80 -34.80 34.63
N SER A 71 -7.95 -35.78 34.91
CA SER A 71 -6.49 -35.69 34.73
C SER A 71 -6.01 -36.05 33.32
N GLY A 72 -6.91 -36.50 32.45
CA GLY A 72 -6.59 -36.96 31.09
C GLY A 72 -5.91 -38.32 31.02
N ASP A 73 -5.95 -39.12 32.08
CA ASP A 73 -5.35 -40.44 32.17
C ASP A 73 -6.30 -41.52 31.62
N TYR A 74 -6.70 -41.34 30.37
CA TYR A 74 -7.72 -42.17 29.74
C TYR A 74 -7.22 -43.60 29.50
N LYS A 75 -5.92 -43.79 29.27
CA LYS A 75 -5.30 -45.12 29.12
C LYS A 75 -5.58 -46.00 30.34
N THR A 76 -5.42 -45.45 31.54
CA THR A 76 -5.65 -46.18 32.80
C THR A 76 -7.13 -46.51 32.97
N VAL A 77 -8.04 -45.60 32.57
CA VAL A 77 -9.49 -45.90 32.59
C VAL A 77 -9.80 -47.12 31.71
N VAL A 78 -9.30 -47.12 30.47
CA VAL A 78 -9.56 -48.20 29.51
C VAL A 78 -8.93 -49.52 29.97
N SER A 79 -7.66 -49.49 30.41
CA SER A 79 -6.95 -50.72 30.80
C SER A 79 -7.49 -51.33 32.09
N ARG A 80 -7.88 -50.51 33.08
CA ARG A 80 -8.29 -50.98 34.41
C ARG A 80 -9.78 -51.30 34.48
N TYR A 81 -10.62 -50.57 33.76
CA TYR A 81 -12.08 -50.68 33.84
C TYR A 81 -12.76 -51.19 32.57
N GLY A 82 -12.01 -51.56 31.53
CA GLY A 82 -12.57 -51.98 30.24
C GLY A 82 -13.51 -53.19 30.28
N GLN A 83 -13.37 -54.06 31.29
CA GLN A 83 -14.26 -55.21 31.52
C GLN A 83 -15.38 -54.93 32.55
N ASN A 84 -15.40 -53.75 33.16
CA ASN A 84 -16.41 -53.39 34.15
C ASN A 84 -17.70 -52.91 33.46
N SER A 85 -18.73 -53.75 33.48
CA SER A 85 -20.02 -53.48 32.83
C SER A 85 -20.73 -52.23 33.34
N LYS A 86 -20.46 -51.80 34.58
CA LYS A 86 -21.06 -50.59 35.19
C LYS A 86 -20.40 -49.29 34.73
N MET A 87 -19.16 -49.36 34.20
CA MET A 87 -18.37 -48.19 33.80
C MET A 87 -18.21 -48.07 32.28
N LEU A 88 -18.95 -48.86 31.50
CA LEU A 88 -18.79 -48.95 30.04
C LEU A 88 -18.92 -47.59 29.34
N THR A 89 -19.84 -46.73 29.78
CA THR A 89 -20.00 -45.38 29.22
C THR A 89 -18.77 -44.51 29.42
N ASP A 90 -18.15 -44.57 30.61
CA ASP A 90 -16.94 -43.81 30.90
C ASP A 90 -15.74 -44.37 30.14
N VAL A 91 -15.64 -45.69 30.00
CA VAL A 91 -14.60 -46.35 29.20
C VAL A 91 -14.67 -45.93 27.73
N VAL A 92 -15.86 -45.99 27.11
CA VAL A 92 -16.04 -45.55 25.72
C VAL A 92 -15.69 -44.06 25.56
N LYS A 93 -16.05 -43.23 26.54
CA LYS A 93 -15.67 -41.82 26.57
C LYS A 93 -14.15 -41.64 26.68
N ALA A 94 -13.50 -42.43 27.52
CA ALA A 94 -12.06 -42.43 27.69
C ALA A 94 -11.34 -42.83 26.39
N GLU A 95 -11.79 -43.88 25.69
CA GLU A 95 -11.24 -44.28 24.39
C GLU A 95 -11.33 -43.14 23.36
N ARG A 96 -12.50 -42.51 23.25
CA ARG A 96 -12.70 -41.35 22.37
C ARG A 96 -11.74 -40.21 22.71
N ASN A 97 -11.63 -39.85 23.99
CA ASN A 97 -10.80 -38.74 24.41
C ASN A 97 -9.31 -39.06 24.29
N GLN A 98 -8.91 -40.32 24.51
CA GLN A 98 -7.55 -40.79 24.24
C GLN A 98 -7.19 -40.66 22.76
N SER A 99 -8.13 -40.98 21.86
CA SER A 99 -7.94 -40.77 20.42
C SER A 99 -7.75 -39.29 20.08
N ILE A 100 -8.49 -38.39 20.73
CA ILE A 100 -8.30 -36.94 20.59
C ILE A 100 -6.94 -36.49 21.12
N LEU A 101 -6.48 -36.96 22.29
CA LEU A 101 -5.15 -36.64 22.83
C LEU A 101 -4.02 -37.14 21.94
N ASN A 102 -4.18 -38.31 21.33
CA ASN A 102 -3.21 -38.86 20.40
C ASN A 102 -3.23 -38.16 19.03
N SER A 103 -4.22 -37.30 18.78
CA SER A 103 -4.28 -36.53 17.54
C SER A 103 -3.26 -35.38 17.57
N ASN A 104 -2.69 -35.01 16.42
CA ASN A 104 -1.88 -33.79 16.31
C ASN A 104 -2.72 -32.51 16.20
N ASN A 105 -4.02 -32.57 16.56
CA ASN A 105 -4.95 -31.45 16.40
C ASN A 105 -5.14 -30.70 17.71
N VAL A 106 -4.33 -29.64 17.89
CA VAL A 106 -4.35 -28.76 19.07
C VAL A 106 -5.75 -28.23 19.39
N LYS A 107 -6.57 -27.91 18.37
CA LYS A 107 -7.93 -27.41 18.58
C LYS A 107 -8.86 -28.48 19.16
N LEU A 108 -8.75 -29.72 18.69
CA LEU A 108 -9.53 -30.84 19.24
C LEU A 108 -9.08 -31.16 20.67
N ILE A 109 -7.77 -31.19 20.94
CA ILE A 109 -7.26 -31.39 22.31
C ILE A 109 -7.77 -30.30 23.25
N ALA A 110 -7.68 -29.03 22.83
CA ALA A 110 -8.18 -27.90 23.62
C ALA A 110 -9.69 -27.98 23.94
N SER A 111 -10.48 -28.65 23.10
CA SER A 111 -11.93 -28.82 23.34
C SER A 111 -12.22 -29.67 24.59
N LEU A 112 -11.25 -30.47 25.04
CA LEU A 112 -11.37 -31.30 26.24
C LEU A 112 -11.20 -30.53 27.55
N ILE A 113 -10.99 -29.21 27.54
CA ILE A 113 -10.66 -28.43 28.75
C ILE A 113 -11.68 -28.57 29.89
N ASN A 114 -12.97 -28.77 29.56
CA ASN A 114 -14.01 -28.97 30.56
C ASN A 114 -14.05 -30.42 31.09
N GLU A 115 -13.60 -31.38 30.29
CA GLU A 115 -13.62 -32.80 30.64
C GLU A 115 -12.34 -33.22 31.37
N ALA A 116 -11.20 -32.69 30.95
CA ALA A 116 -9.88 -32.93 31.54
C ALA A 116 -9.17 -31.63 31.94
N PRO A 117 -9.75 -30.88 32.91
CA PRO A 117 -9.23 -29.57 33.31
C PRO A 117 -7.88 -29.63 34.03
N TYR A 118 -7.37 -30.83 34.36
CA TYR A 118 -6.09 -31.04 35.02
C TYR A 118 -5.09 -31.82 34.16
N SER A 119 -5.44 -32.14 32.91
CA SER A 119 -4.50 -32.75 31.97
C SER A 119 -3.50 -31.72 31.48
N ILE A 120 -2.21 -32.04 31.55
CA ILE A 120 -1.13 -31.17 31.09
C ILE A 120 -1.24 -30.90 29.57
N ASP A 121 -1.53 -31.91 28.78
CA ASP A 121 -1.65 -31.80 27.31
C ASP A 121 -2.84 -30.92 26.92
N VAL A 122 -3.97 -31.10 27.61
CA VAL A 122 -5.18 -30.30 27.40
C VAL A 122 -4.95 -28.84 27.80
N LEU A 123 -4.30 -28.60 28.94
CA LEU A 123 -3.95 -27.25 29.39
C LEU A 123 -3.03 -26.55 28.39
N LYS A 124 -1.95 -27.22 27.96
CA LYS A 124 -1.02 -26.70 26.94
C LYS A 124 -1.75 -26.34 25.65
N ALA A 125 -2.55 -27.27 25.13
CA ALA A 125 -3.31 -27.05 23.90
C ALA A 125 -4.33 -25.92 24.03
N TYR A 126 -5.05 -25.86 25.14
CA TYR A 126 -6.04 -24.81 25.41
C TYR A 126 -5.40 -23.44 25.53
N ILE A 127 -4.32 -23.31 26.31
CA ILE A 127 -3.54 -22.08 26.44
C ILE A 127 -3.03 -21.63 25.07
N LYS A 128 -2.48 -22.54 24.27
CA LYS A 128 -2.01 -22.25 22.89
C LYS A 128 -3.14 -21.76 22.00
N MET A 129 -4.32 -22.38 22.03
CA MET A 129 -5.50 -21.92 21.30
C MET A 129 -5.94 -20.52 21.73
N CYS A 130 -5.98 -20.25 23.04
CA CYS A 130 -6.33 -18.93 23.56
C CYS A 130 -5.31 -17.85 23.17
N LEU A 131 -4.01 -18.19 23.09
CA LEU A 131 -2.99 -17.27 22.57
C LEU A 131 -3.23 -16.93 21.09
N ILE A 132 -3.55 -17.93 20.26
CA ILE A 132 -3.86 -17.76 18.84
C ILE A 132 -5.11 -16.89 18.64
N GLU A 133 -6.13 -17.10 19.47
CA GLU A 133 -7.39 -16.36 19.46
C GLU A 133 -7.31 -15.01 20.20
N GLU A 134 -6.12 -14.62 20.68
CA GLU A 134 -5.87 -13.37 21.41
C GLU A 134 -6.73 -13.20 22.69
N LYS A 135 -7.16 -14.31 23.31
CA LYS A 135 -7.96 -14.36 24.55
C LYS A 135 -7.10 -14.27 25.82
N PHE A 136 -6.32 -13.19 25.96
CA PHE A 136 -5.26 -13.08 26.98
C PHE A 136 -5.71 -13.21 28.44
N GLN A 137 -6.97 -12.88 28.76
CA GLN A 137 -7.50 -13.07 30.13
C GLN A 137 -7.66 -14.55 30.48
N GLU A 138 -8.17 -15.36 29.56
CA GLU A 138 -8.24 -16.81 29.74
C GLU A 138 -6.83 -17.42 29.78
N VAL A 139 -5.90 -16.95 28.94
CA VAL A 139 -4.50 -17.37 29.00
C VAL A 139 -3.92 -17.13 30.41
N ARG A 140 -4.08 -15.93 30.98
CA ARG A 140 -3.59 -15.61 32.34
C ARG A 140 -4.17 -16.55 33.40
N LYS A 141 -5.47 -16.81 33.33
CA LYS A 141 -6.19 -17.71 34.25
C LYS A 141 -5.64 -19.14 34.18
N PHE A 142 -5.52 -19.70 32.97
CA PHE A 142 -5.10 -21.08 32.78
C PHE A 142 -3.59 -21.28 32.93
N VAL A 143 -2.76 -20.29 32.60
CA VAL A 143 -1.32 -20.31 32.91
C VAL A 143 -1.11 -20.33 34.42
N LYS A 144 -1.82 -19.49 35.18
CA LYS A 144 -1.73 -19.49 36.66
C LYS A 144 -2.17 -20.84 37.23
N LYS A 145 -3.22 -21.45 36.68
CA LYS A 145 -3.65 -22.79 37.07
C LYS A 145 -2.56 -23.82 36.76
N ALA A 146 -2.04 -23.82 35.53
CA ALA A 146 -1.06 -24.79 35.07
C ALA A 146 0.28 -24.66 35.81
N SER A 147 0.71 -23.46 36.21
CA SER A 147 1.95 -23.26 36.97
C SER A 147 1.86 -23.80 38.40
N VAL A 148 0.67 -23.84 39.00
CA VAL A 148 0.44 -24.50 40.30
C VAL A 148 0.47 -26.02 40.15
N LEU A 149 -0.11 -26.55 39.08
CA LEU A 149 -0.20 -27.99 38.83
C LEU A 149 1.13 -28.60 38.37
N PHE A 150 1.87 -27.88 37.52
CA PHE A 150 3.04 -28.36 36.80
C PHE A 150 4.16 -27.30 36.83
N PRO A 151 4.71 -26.98 38.02
CA PRO A 151 5.65 -25.87 38.19
C PRO A 151 6.97 -26.05 37.42
N GLU A 152 7.36 -27.29 37.11
CA GLU A 152 8.60 -27.59 36.40
C GLU A 152 8.44 -27.80 34.89
N ASP A 153 7.22 -27.73 34.35
CA ASP A 153 7.02 -27.95 32.91
C ASP A 153 7.53 -26.76 32.09
N VAL A 154 8.56 -27.04 31.28
CA VAL A 154 9.27 -26.07 30.45
C VAL A 154 8.37 -25.45 29.38
N GLU A 155 7.46 -26.22 28.79
CA GLU A 155 6.59 -25.75 27.71
C GLU A 155 5.50 -24.80 28.24
N LEU A 156 4.94 -25.07 29.42
CA LEU A 156 4.02 -24.16 30.10
C LEU A 156 4.71 -22.85 30.48
N LYS A 157 5.95 -22.89 30.99
CA LYS A 157 6.76 -21.68 31.20
C LYS A 157 6.98 -20.94 29.87
N SER A 158 7.21 -21.66 28.77
CA SER A 158 7.34 -21.06 27.44
C SER A 158 6.03 -20.39 26.96
N LEU A 159 4.87 -20.99 27.18
CA LEU A 159 3.57 -20.38 26.85
C LEU A 159 3.29 -19.13 27.70
N GLN A 160 3.69 -19.13 28.98
CA GLN A 160 3.64 -17.94 29.83
C GLN A 160 4.58 -16.83 29.33
N MET A 161 5.79 -17.20 28.91
CA MET A 161 6.74 -16.27 28.30
C MET A 161 6.15 -15.61 27.04
N GLN A 162 5.51 -16.39 26.16
CA GLN A 162 4.82 -15.84 24.98
C GLN A 162 3.73 -14.82 25.36
N LEU A 163 2.94 -15.12 26.40
CA LEU A 163 1.91 -14.19 26.89
C LEU A 163 2.52 -12.83 27.26
N PHE A 164 3.69 -12.79 27.90
CA PHE A 164 4.36 -11.52 28.23
C PHE A 164 4.69 -10.70 26.99
N PHE A 165 5.25 -11.32 25.95
CA PHE A 165 5.54 -10.63 24.69
C PHE A 165 4.27 -10.09 24.02
N LEU A 166 3.22 -10.91 23.95
CA LEU A 166 1.95 -10.54 23.30
C LEU A 166 1.17 -9.47 24.07
N THR A 167 1.42 -9.34 25.39
CA THR A 167 0.81 -8.33 26.26
C THR A 167 1.73 -7.14 26.55
N ARG A 168 2.73 -6.90 25.70
CA ARG A 168 3.65 -5.74 25.77
C ARG A 168 4.48 -5.66 27.06
N MET A 169 4.86 -6.81 27.60
CA MET A 169 5.78 -6.93 28.75
C MET A 169 7.08 -7.65 28.36
N PRO A 170 7.85 -7.14 27.38
CA PRO A 170 8.99 -7.86 26.81
C PRO A 170 10.09 -8.13 27.83
N ALA A 171 10.34 -7.24 28.80
CA ALA A 171 11.35 -7.45 29.84
C ALA A 171 11.07 -8.71 30.68
N ALA A 172 9.81 -8.93 31.06
CA ALA A 172 9.38 -10.13 31.79
C ALA A 172 9.51 -11.39 30.90
N GLY A 173 9.16 -11.28 29.62
CA GLY A 173 9.33 -12.37 28.65
C GLY A 173 10.79 -12.76 28.43
N ILE A 174 11.69 -11.78 28.30
CA ILE A 174 13.14 -11.98 28.15
C ILE A 174 13.72 -12.63 29.41
N HIS A 175 13.34 -12.14 30.59
CA HIS A 175 13.75 -12.74 31.87
C HIS A 175 13.36 -14.21 31.96
N MET A 176 12.08 -14.51 31.71
CA MET A 176 11.57 -15.88 31.75
C MET A 176 12.23 -16.78 30.70
N MET A 177 12.56 -16.25 29.51
CA MET A 177 13.30 -16.99 28.50
C MET A 177 14.71 -17.39 28.98
N ARG A 178 15.38 -16.56 29.78
CA ARG A 178 16.67 -16.91 30.42
C ARG A 178 16.50 -18.01 31.45
N GLU A 179 15.46 -17.93 32.28
CA GLU A 179 15.15 -18.96 33.29
C GLU A 179 14.90 -20.34 32.66
N ILE A 180 14.30 -20.37 31.47
CA ILE A 180 14.06 -21.61 30.70
C ILE A 180 15.34 -22.12 30.00
N GLY A 181 16.49 -21.46 30.17
CA GLY A 181 17.77 -21.88 29.61
C GLY A 181 18.10 -21.34 28.21
N ASN A 182 17.28 -20.44 27.67
CA ASN A 182 17.47 -19.86 26.33
C ASN A 182 18.22 -18.52 26.37
N ALA A 183 19.36 -18.47 27.07
CA ALA A 183 20.10 -17.24 27.32
C ALA A 183 20.56 -16.53 26.03
N ASP A 184 21.07 -17.26 25.04
CA ASP A 184 21.54 -16.68 23.77
C ASP A 184 20.41 -16.04 22.97
N MET A 185 19.28 -16.72 22.89
CA MET A 185 18.08 -16.21 22.22
C MET A 185 17.54 -14.97 22.95
N SER A 186 17.52 -15.01 24.29
CA SER A 186 17.09 -13.86 25.09
C SER A 186 17.92 -12.61 24.81
N ARG A 187 19.25 -12.74 24.68
CA ARG A 187 20.16 -11.63 24.36
C ARG A 187 19.92 -11.08 22.96
N LYS A 188 19.64 -11.95 21.99
CA LYS A 188 19.30 -11.53 20.61
C LYS A 188 18.00 -10.72 20.59
N ILE A 189 16.97 -11.21 21.29
CA ILE A 189 15.67 -10.53 21.38
C ILE A 189 15.81 -9.20 22.10
N GLU A 190 16.50 -9.16 23.23
CA GLU A 190 16.75 -7.96 24.01
C GLU A 190 17.40 -6.87 23.16
N ARG A 191 18.43 -7.19 22.37
CA ARG A 191 19.07 -6.23 21.44
C ARG A 191 18.09 -5.61 20.44
N LEU A 192 17.10 -6.37 19.95
CA LEU A 192 16.08 -5.85 19.03
C LEU A 192 15.14 -4.87 19.73
N PHE A 193 14.74 -5.16 20.97
CA PHE A 193 13.93 -4.25 21.79
C PHE A 193 14.73 -3.01 22.19
N ASP A 194 16.01 -3.14 22.57
CA ASP A 194 16.88 -2.01 22.88
C ASP A 194 17.14 -1.12 21.66
N GLU A 195 17.28 -1.73 20.48
CA GLU A 195 17.35 -0.99 19.22
C GLU A 195 16.05 -0.23 18.94
N TYR A 196 14.89 -0.86 19.11
CA TYR A 196 13.60 -0.18 19.00
C TYR A 196 13.51 1.03 19.94
N THR A 197 13.83 0.85 21.22
CA THR A 197 13.83 1.91 22.24
C THR A 197 14.77 3.06 21.85
N ARG A 198 15.99 2.76 21.41
CA ARG A 198 16.95 3.78 20.92
C ARG A 198 16.42 4.57 19.73
N ILE A 199 15.69 3.93 18.82
CA ILE A 199 15.11 4.61 17.65
C ILE A 199 13.99 5.55 18.07
N ILE A 200 13.09 5.12 18.97
CA ILE A 200 11.93 5.94 19.38
C ILE A 200 12.33 7.10 20.31
N ASP A 201 13.33 6.91 21.15
CA ASP A 201 13.83 7.94 22.08
C ASP A 201 14.85 8.87 21.41
N GLY A 202 15.36 8.47 20.24
CA GLY A 202 16.33 9.25 19.49
C GLY A 202 15.72 10.53 18.91
N ASN A 203 16.43 11.64 19.07
CA ASN A 203 16.06 12.92 18.46
C ASN A 203 16.51 12.99 17.00
N MET A 204 15.86 12.22 16.13
CA MET A 204 16.18 12.09 14.71
C MET A 204 15.07 12.64 13.81
N THR A 205 15.41 12.95 12.56
CA THR A 205 14.41 13.38 11.56
C THR A 205 13.55 12.21 11.12
N SER A 206 12.30 12.48 10.69
CA SER A 206 11.36 11.45 10.22
C SER A 206 11.96 10.55 9.11
N LYS A 207 12.76 11.13 8.21
CA LYS A 207 13.50 10.37 7.19
C LYS A 207 14.45 9.33 7.79
N VAL A 208 15.26 9.74 8.76
CA VAL A 208 16.25 8.86 9.40
C VAL A 208 15.55 7.79 10.23
N THR A 209 14.54 8.19 11.01
CA THR A 209 13.72 7.27 11.81
C THR A 209 13.04 6.22 10.94
N TYR A 210 12.48 6.61 9.78
CA TYR A 210 11.91 5.66 8.81
C TYR A 210 12.92 4.61 8.34
N VAL A 211 14.13 5.05 7.95
CA VAL A 211 15.17 4.15 7.44
C VAL A 211 15.63 3.18 8.53
N GLN A 212 15.85 3.66 9.75
CA GLN A 212 16.25 2.81 10.86
C GLN A 212 15.16 1.80 11.25
N MET A 213 13.90 2.22 11.30
CA MET A 213 12.80 1.29 11.58
C MET A 213 12.61 0.26 10.46
N LYS A 214 12.82 0.64 9.19
CA LYS A 214 12.81 -0.30 8.07
C LYS A 214 13.88 -1.38 8.21
N GLU A 215 15.09 -0.99 8.60
CA GLU A 215 16.19 -1.93 8.81
C GLU A 215 15.96 -2.81 10.05
N LEU A 216 15.42 -2.24 11.12
CA LEU A 216 15.01 -3.00 12.29
C LEU A 216 13.93 -4.03 11.96
N LEU A 217 12.92 -3.68 11.15
CA LEU A 217 11.89 -4.63 10.73
C LEU A 217 12.49 -5.83 10.02
N LYS A 218 13.45 -5.60 9.11
CA LYS A 218 14.17 -6.67 8.40
C LYS A 218 14.92 -7.59 9.38
N ARG A 219 15.63 -7.03 10.36
CA ARG A 219 16.32 -7.82 11.39
C ARG A 219 15.35 -8.62 12.28
N ILE A 220 14.18 -8.07 12.58
CA ILE A 220 13.14 -8.79 13.32
C ILE A 220 12.62 -9.96 12.50
N GLU A 221 12.34 -9.76 11.21
CA GLU A 221 11.92 -10.83 10.29
C GLU A 221 12.98 -11.93 10.18
N GLU A 222 14.26 -11.56 10.03
CA GLU A 222 15.40 -12.49 10.06
C GLU A 222 15.47 -13.29 11.37
N ALA A 223 15.25 -12.63 12.51
CA ALA A 223 15.23 -13.30 13.82
C ALA A 223 14.03 -14.25 13.97
N GLU A 224 12.87 -13.88 13.45
CA GLU A 224 11.63 -14.67 13.51
C GLU A 224 11.75 -16.00 12.76
N PHE A 225 12.46 -16.03 11.62
CA PHE A 225 12.72 -17.29 10.90
C PHE A 225 13.45 -18.34 11.75
N SER A 226 14.24 -17.90 12.74
CA SER A 226 14.97 -18.80 13.64
C SER A 226 14.16 -19.26 14.86
N ILE A 227 12.93 -18.77 15.03
CA ILE A 227 12.14 -18.90 16.26
C ILE A 227 10.73 -19.44 15.93
N ASN A 228 10.48 -20.71 16.30
CA ASN A 228 9.21 -21.41 16.03
C ASN A 228 8.11 -21.13 17.09
N PHE A 229 7.81 -19.86 17.34
CA PHE A 229 6.68 -19.49 18.20
C PHE A 229 5.46 -19.08 17.37
N PHE A 230 4.31 -19.70 17.66
CA PHE A 230 3.03 -19.33 17.08
C PHE A 230 1.97 -19.12 18.19
N PRO A 231 1.39 -17.92 18.34
CA PRO A 231 1.72 -16.69 17.62
C PRO A 231 3.14 -16.18 17.93
N SER A 232 3.70 -15.38 17.01
CA SER A 232 5.07 -14.88 17.12
C SER A 232 5.25 -13.96 18.32
N ILE A 233 6.34 -14.16 19.07
CA ILE A 233 6.74 -13.27 20.17
C ILE A 233 7.10 -11.86 19.70
N PHE A 234 7.41 -11.68 18.40
CA PHE A 234 7.69 -10.37 17.81
C PHE A 234 6.44 -9.66 17.31
N MET A 235 5.25 -10.26 17.41
CA MET A 235 4.03 -9.71 16.81
C MET A 235 3.78 -8.26 17.22
N GLN A 236 3.84 -7.95 18.53
CA GLN A 236 3.64 -6.58 19.02
C GLN A 236 4.76 -5.63 18.57
N LEU A 237 6.02 -6.06 18.67
CA LEU A 237 7.16 -5.25 18.23
C LEU A 237 7.09 -4.93 16.73
N LYS A 238 6.75 -5.91 15.88
CA LYS A 238 6.55 -5.70 14.44
C LYS A 238 5.45 -4.71 14.16
N LEU A 239 4.33 -4.78 14.87
CA LEU A 239 3.23 -3.82 14.73
C LEU A 239 3.69 -2.41 15.12
N ASP A 240 4.45 -2.27 16.20
CA ASP A 240 4.96 -0.98 16.68
C ASP A 240 6.00 -0.38 15.73
N VAL A 241 6.94 -1.20 15.23
CA VAL A 241 7.93 -0.80 14.22
C VAL A 241 7.22 -0.41 12.91
N LEU A 242 6.28 -1.22 12.43
CA LEU A 242 5.51 -0.93 11.22
C LEU A 242 4.71 0.37 11.35
N PHE A 243 4.07 0.58 12.50
CA PHE A 243 3.37 1.83 12.80
C PHE A 243 4.32 3.03 12.77
N GLY A 244 5.46 2.93 13.46
CA GLY A 244 6.47 3.98 13.46
C GLY A 244 7.04 4.26 12.05
N MET A 245 7.26 3.22 11.24
CA MET A 245 7.66 3.36 9.85
C MET A 245 6.61 4.12 9.05
N CYS A 246 5.33 3.73 9.15
CA CYS A 246 4.26 4.41 8.43
C CYS A 246 4.13 5.87 8.85
N LYS A 247 4.17 6.15 10.17
CA LYS A 247 4.11 7.50 10.74
C LYS A 247 5.22 8.40 10.21
N ASN A 248 6.47 7.96 10.35
CA ASN A 248 7.63 8.76 9.95
C ASN A 248 7.78 8.84 8.42
N GLY A 249 7.40 7.78 7.70
CA GLY A 249 7.40 7.74 6.25
C GLY A 249 6.40 8.74 5.66
N ILE A 250 5.18 8.79 6.20
CA ILE A 250 4.14 9.75 5.82
C ILE A 250 4.58 11.18 6.14
N GLU A 251 5.17 11.44 7.31
CA GLU A 251 5.57 12.80 7.67
C GLU A 251 6.68 13.32 6.75
N ASP A 252 7.70 12.48 6.47
CA ASP A 252 8.76 12.80 5.50
C ASP A 252 8.17 13.03 4.09
N ASP A 253 7.28 12.15 3.64
CA ASP A 253 6.63 12.29 2.32
C ASP A 253 5.76 13.54 2.26
N PHE A 254 5.02 13.89 3.32
CA PHE A 254 4.21 15.10 3.40
C PHE A 254 5.05 16.37 3.31
N ILE A 255 6.14 16.46 4.09
CA ILE A 255 7.05 17.61 4.05
C ILE A 255 7.60 17.79 2.64
N ASN A 256 8.16 16.73 2.06
CA ASN A 256 8.70 16.74 0.70
C ASN A 256 7.63 17.07 -0.35
N PHE A 257 6.38 16.64 -0.13
CA PHE A 257 5.27 16.92 -1.02
C PHE A 257 4.91 18.41 -1.06
N VAL A 258 4.79 19.03 0.12
CA VAL A 258 4.38 20.43 0.22
C VAL A 258 5.53 21.37 -0.17
N SER A 259 6.79 21.01 0.13
CA SER A 259 7.96 21.85 -0.18
C SER A 259 8.53 21.65 -1.59
N GLY A 260 8.28 20.51 -2.24
CA GLY A 260 8.90 20.14 -3.51
C GLY A 260 8.37 20.87 -4.74
N GLU A 261 9.19 20.88 -5.81
CA GLU A 261 8.72 21.20 -7.17
C GLU A 261 7.77 20.10 -7.67
N PHE A 262 6.78 20.44 -8.48
CA PHE A 262 5.65 19.54 -8.76
C PHE A 262 5.56 19.10 -10.22
N ASP A 263 5.50 17.79 -10.47
CA ASP A 263 5.21 17.24 -11.80
C ASP A 263 3.70 17.07 -11.95
N VAL A 264 3.09 18.06 -12.60
CA VAL A 264 1.64 18.09 -12.85
C VAL A 264 1.16 16.88 -13.66
N SER A 265 2.02 16.29 -14.50
CA SER A 265 1.61 15.12 -15.30
C SER A 265 1.50 13.84 -14.46
N LYS A 266 2.28 13.74 -13.38
CA LYS A 266 2.33 12.58 -12.50
C LYS A 266 1.55 12.77 -11.20
N GLY A 267 1.00 13.96 -10.97
CA GLY A 267 0.27 14.28 -9.74
C GLY A 267 1.11 14.20 -8.47
N LYS A 268 2.44 14.34 -8.58
CA LYS A 268 3.38 14.19 -7.46
C LYS A 268 4.62 15.07 -7.63
N PRO A 269 5.42 15.29 -6.57
CA PRO A 269 6.63 16.10 -6.65
C PRO A 269 7.70 15.52 -7.58
N VAL A 270 8.47 16.40 -8.23
CA VAL A 270 9.59 16.07 -9.13
C VAL A 270 10.71 15.43 -8.33
N GLY A 271 11.28 14.32 -8.85
CA GLY A 271 12.44 13.66 -8.24
C GLY A 271 12.18 12.95 -6.92
N ILE A 272 10.94 12.94 -6.43
CA ILE A 272 10.56 12.28 -5.17
C ILE A 272 9.78 11.01 -5.47
N SER A 273 10.27 9.89 -4.93
CA SER A 273 9.54 8.63 -4.91
C SER A 273 8.79 8.51 -3.58
N LEU A 274 7.50 8.84 -3.59
CA LEU A 274 6.63 8.62 -2.44
C LEU A 274 6.57 7.13 -2.10
N LYS A 275 6.48 6.82 -0.82
CA LYS A 275 6.49 5.46 -0.30
C LYS A 275 5.04 4.93 -0.36
N PRO A 276 4.79 3.78 -1.02
CA PRO A 276 3.45 3.20 -1.04
C PRO A 276 3.16 2.56 0.32
N LEU A 277 2.60 3.34 1.24
CA LEU A 277 2.37 2.93 2.63
C LEU A 277 0.93 2.49 2.87
N SER A 278 -0.01 2.77 1.97
CA SER A 278 -1.43 2.42 2.09
C SER A 278 -1.64 0.94 2.41
N ALA A 279 -1.05 0.02 1.65
CA ALA A 279 -1.19 -1.43 1.88
C ALA A 279 -0.66 -1.88 3.27
N ARG A 280 0.41 -1.25 3.75
CA ARG A 280 0.96 -1.52 5.10
C ARG A 280 0.04 -1.00 6.19
N ILE A 281 -0.56 0.16 5.98
CA ILE A 281 -1.51 0.76 6.91
C ILE A 281 -2.82 -0.02 6.95
N GLU A 282 -3.30 -0.57 5.84
CA GLU A 282 -4.46 -1.47 5.83
C GLU A 282 -4.21 -2.74 6.65
N THR A 283 -2.98 -3.26 6.60
CA THR A 283 -2.55 -4.37 7.45
C THR A 283 -2.57 -3.97 8.92
N LEU A 284 -2.08 -2.78 9.26
CA LEU A 284 -2.17 -2.23 10.62
C LEU A 284 -3.63 -2.08 11.05
N GLN A 285 -4.52 -1.57 10.21
CA GLN A 285 -5.91 -1.29 10.55
C GLN A 285 -6.67 -2.55 10.98
N LYS A 286 -6.41 -3.69 10.32
CA LYS A 286 -6.99 -4.99 10.69
C LYS A 286 -6.59 -5.46 12.10
N LYS A 287 -5.44 -5.00 12.60
CA LYS A 287 -4.85 -5.39 13.90
C LYS A 287 -4.94 -4.30 14.97
N ARG A 288 -4.99 -3.03 14.55
CA ARG A 288 -4.95 -1.82 15.37
C ARG A 288 -5.90 -0.80 14.75
N GLY A 289 -7.17 -0.92 15.09
CA GLY A 289 -8.26 -0.05 14.60
C GLY A 289 -8.41 1.22 15.44
N ASP A 290 -7.33 1.99 15.63
CA ASP A 290 -7.37 3.25 16.36
C ASP A 290 -7.31 4.47 15.42
N ASP A 291 -7.60 5.64 16.00
CA ASP A 291 -7.62 6.91 15.28
C ASP A 291 -6.28 7.26 14.64
N GLU A 292 -5.16 6.84 15.23
CA GLU A 292 -3.81 7.11 14.70
C GLU A 292 -3.59 6.36 13.38
N VAL A 293 -3.91 5.06 13.34
CA VAL A 293 -3.81 4.27 12.11
C VAL A 293 -4.76 4.82 11.04
N MET A 294 -5.96 5.26 11.43
CA MET A 294 -6.90 5.87 10.51
C MET A 294 -6.40 7.21 9.96
N TYR A 295 -5.81 8.05 10.81
CA TYR A 295 -5.15 9.29 10.43
C TYR A 295 -4.05 9.02 9.40
N LEU A 296 -3.17 8.04 9.65
CA LEU A 296 -2.12 7.66 8.71
C LEU A 296 -2.70 7.19 7.37
N TYR A 297 -3.78 6.41 7.39
CA TYR A 297 -4.43 5.93 6.17
C TYR A 297 -4.94 7.08 5.30
N VAL A 298 -5.63 8.06 5.91
CA VAL A 298 -6.13 9.25 5.22
C VAL A 298 -5.00 10.02 4.53
N ILE A 299 -3.90 10.28 5.25
CA ILE A 299 -2.78 11.04 4.67
C ILE A 299 -2.09 10.24 3.55
N SER A 300 -1.94 8.92 3.72
CA SER A 300 -1.40 8.04 2.67
C SER A 300 -2.23 8.12 1.39
N GLN A 301 -3.56 8.03 1.49
CA GLN A 301 -4.46 8.14 0.34
C GLN A 301 -4.32 9.49 -0.35
N ALA A 302 -4.22 10.58 0.42
CA ALA A 302 -4.04 11.91 -0.15
C ALA A 302 -2.70 12.07 -0.88
N LEU A 303 -1.59 11.58 -0.29
CA LEU A 303 -0.26 11.60 -0.90
C LEU A 303 -0.19 10.75 -2.18
N GLU A 304 -0.94 9.64 -2.22
CA GLU A 304 -1.07 8.76 -3.39
C GLU A 304 -1.98 9.35 -4.49
N GLY A 305 -2.59 10.52 -4.26
CA GLY A 305 -3.42 11.25 -5.23
C GLY A 305 -4.92 10.96 -5.12
N ASN A 306 -5.34 10.09 -4.20
CA ASN A 306 -6.74 9.74 -3.96
C ASN A 306 -7.41 10.75 -3.01
N ILE A 307 -7.40 12.04 -3.39
CA ILE A 307 -7.86 13.15 -2.54
C ILE A 307 -9.34 13.02 -2.17
N ASP A 308 -10.20 12.68 -3.14
CA ASP A 308 -11.64 12.56 -2.89
C ASP A 308 -11.95 11.43 -1.90
N GLN A 309 -11.21 10.32 -2.00
CA GLN A 309 -11.30 9.22 -1.05
C GLN A 309 -10.84 9.66 0.35
N ALA A 310 -9.72 10.36 0.46
CA ALA A 310 -9.21 10.88 1.73
C ALA A 310 -10.20 11.86 2.40
N GLU A 311 -10.82 12.76 1.63
CA GLU A 311 -11.86 13.67 2.12
C GLU A 311 -13.13 12.92 2.55
N ALA A 312 -13.59 11.96 1.74
CA ALA A 312 -14.77 11.15 2.04
C ALA A 312 -14.59 10.39 3.35
N ILE A 313 -13.42 9.79 3.55
CA ILE A 313 -13.05 9.11 4.79
C ILE A 313 -13.08 10.08 5.98
N CYS A 314 -12.54 11.29 5.85
CA CYS A 314 -12.61 12.29 6.90
C CYS A 314 -14.06 12.68 7.25
N ARG A 315 -14.99 12.63 6.30
CA ARG A 315 -16.41 12.94 6.56
C ARG A 315 -17.14 11.78 7.23
N SER A 316 -16.94 10.56 6.73
CA SER A 316 -17.69 9.37 7.15
C SER A 316 -17.16 8.72 8.43
N HIS A 317 -15.84 8.76 8.67
CA HIS A 317 -15.24 8.11 9.82
C HIS A 317 -15.39 8.94 11.11
N THR A 318 -15.78 8.25 12.18
CA THR A 318 -15.91 8.83 13.53
C THR A 318 -14.61 8.68 14.30
N PHE A 319 -13.75 9.69 14.22
CA PHE A 319 -12.57 9.81 15.08
C PHE A 319 -13.01 10.04 16.53
N LYS A 320 -12.51 9.23 17.46
CA LYS A 320 -12.67 9.44 18.91
C LYS A 320 -12.00 10.74 19.36
N TYR A 321 -10.86 11.10 18.77
CA TYR A 321 -10.08 12.30 19.07
C TYR A 321 -10.25 13.36 17.97
N GLY A 322 -11.18 14.28 18.21
CA GLY A 322 -11.54 15.35 17.27
C GLY A 322 -10.38 16.23 16.73
N PRO A 323 -9.35 16.58 17.52
CA PRO A 323 -8.21 17.34 17.01
C PRO A 323 -7.45 16.63 15.88
N MET A 324 -7.30 15.31 15.94
CA MET A 324 -6.62 14.53 14.91
C MET A 324 -7.40 14.49 13.60
N LYS A 325 -8.73 14.44 13.66
CA LYS A 325 -9.60 14.62 12.49
C LYS A 325 -9.36 15.97 11.81
N ARG A 326 -9.27 17.06 12.60
CA ARG A 326 -9.00 18.40 12.08
C ARG A 326 -7.61 18.50 11.46
N GLU A 327 -6.61 17.84 12.05
CA GLU A 327 -5.27 17.78 11.50
C GLU A 327 -5.20 17.02 10.18
N ALA A 328 -5.88 15.87 10.09
CA ALA A 328 -6.01 15.11 8.85
C ALA A 328 -6.59 15.99 7.74
N MET A 329 -7.74 16.64 8.00
CA MET A 329 -8.37 17.54 7.03
C MET A 329 -7.44 18.67 6.60
N ARG A 330 -6.68 19.26 7.54
CA ARG A 330 -5.72 20.34 7.23
C ARG A 330 -4.61 19.86 6.29
N LYS A 331 -4.02 18.70 6.56
CA LYS A 331 -2.97 18.12 5.71
C LYS A 331 -3.52 17.73 4.33
N VAL A 332 -4.70 17.13 4.26
CA VAL A 332 -5.39 16.83 2.98
C VAL A 332 -5.64 18.11 2.18
N ALA A 333 -6.14 19.16 2.81
CA ALA A 333 -6.37 20.45 2.17
C ALA A 333 -5.05 21.08 1.65
N SER A 334 -3.97 20.98 2.42
CA SER A 334 -2.63 21.45 2.00
C SER A 334 -2.12 20.70 0.76
N ILE A 335 -2.29 19.37 0.72
CA ILE A 335 -1.92 18.54 -0.44
C ILE A 335 -2.75 18.96 -1.66
N LYS A 336 -4.07 19.09 -1.49
CA LYS A 336 -5.00 19.48 -2.55
C LYS A 336 -4.65 20.84 -3.14
N SER A 337 -4.46 21.85 -2.28
CA SER A 337 -4.06 23.20 -2.69
C SER A 337 -2.75 23.18 -3.49
N LYS A 338 -1.75 22.40 -3.07
CA LYS A 338 -0.49 22.29 -3.81
C LYS A 338 -0.67 21.70 -5.20
N ILE A 339 -1.53 20.69 -5.34
CA ILE A 339 -1.87 20.08 -6.64
C ILE A 339 -2.59 21.09 -7.54
N GLU A 340 -3.56 21.83 -6.99
CA GLU A 340 -4.33 22.84 -7.71
C GLU A 340 -3.45 24.01 -8.18
N ASP A 341 -2.57 24.52 -7.31
CA ASP A 341 -1.61 25.57 -7.65
C ASP A 341 -0.66 25.14 -8.76
N ALA A 342 -0.17 23.89 -8.71
CA ALA A 342 0.69 23.33 -9.74
C ALA A 342 -0.04 23.22 -11.08
N LYS A 343 -1.31 22.77 -11.09
CA LYS A 343 -2.16 22.74 -12.28
C LYS A 343 -2.37 24.15 -12.86
N ALA A 344 -2.73 25.10 -12.01
CA ALA A 344 -2.95 26.50 -12.41
C ALA A 344 -1.68 27.15 -12.98
N LYS A 345 -0.51 26.89 -12.38
CA LYS A 345 0.79 27.38 -12.89
C LYS A 345 1.07 26.85 -14.29
N LYS A 346 0.88 25.54 -14.53
CA LYS A 346 1.09 24.92 -15.84
C LYS A 346 0.10 25.42 -16.89
N GLU A 347 -1.15 25.66 -16.51
CA GLU A 347 -2.15 26.26 -17.40
C GLU A 347 -1.75 27.68 -17.79
N ARG A 348 -1.35 28.53 -16.83
CA ARG A 348 -0.84 29.87 -17.09
C ARG A 348 0.36 29.86 -18.04
N GLU A 349 1.32 28.97 -17.83
CA GLU A 349 2.48 28.79 -18.73
C GLU A 349 2.06 28.36 -20.13
N ARG A 350 1.09 27.44 -20.25
CA ARG A 350 0.54 27.02 -21.55
C ARG A 350 -0.13 28.18 -22.28
N SER A 351 -1.00 28.92 -21.61
CA SER A 351 -1.67 30.09 -22.16
C SER A 351 -0.69 31.19 -22.55
N GLN A 352 0.36 31.41 -21.76
CA GLN A 352 1.43 32.37 -22.10
C GLN A 352 2.21 31.94 -23.35
N ARG A 353 2.61 30.66 -23.45
CA ARG A 353 3.28 30.11 -24.65
C ARG A 353 2.40 30.21 -25.89
N GLU A 354 1.10 29.96 -25.74
CA GLU A 354 0.14 30.10 -26.84
C GLU A 354 -0.01 31.56 -27.28
N ARG A 355 -0.10 32.51 -26.32
CA ARG A 355 -0.08 33.95 -26.61
C ARG A 355 1.23 34.40 -27.27
N GLN A 356 2.38 33.87 -26.87
CA GLN A 356 3.66 34.17 -27.51
C GLN A 356 3.71 33.61 -28.94
N ARG A 357 3.24 32.37 -29.15
CA ARG A 357 3.13 31.76 -30.48
C ARG A 357 2.20 32.56 -31.39
N SER A 358 1.03 32.97 -30.90
CA SER A 358 0.09 33.78 -31.69
C SER A 358 0.66 35.16 -32.03
N ARG A 359 1.39 35.81 -31.11
CA ARG A 359 2.14 37.05 -31.38
C ARG A 359 3.22 36.88 -32.44
N HIS A 360 4.04 35.81 -32.37
CA HIS A 360 5.05 35.54 -33.39
C HIS A 360 4.44 35.21 -34.76
N MET A 361 3.31 34.49 -34.79
CA MET A 361 2.58 34.22 -36.04
C MET A 361 1.95 35.49 -36.63
N SER A 362 1.53 36.44 -35.80
CA SER A 362 1.02 37.75 -36.24
C SER A 362 2.12 38.67 -36.80
N GLN A 363 3.32 38.69 -36.20
CA GLN A 363 4.45 39.47 -36.72
C GLN A 363 5.06 38.88 -38.00
N GLY A 364 5.10 37.55 -38.13
CA GLY A 364 5.59 36.88 -39.33
C GLY A 364 4.70 37.00 -40.57
N ASN A 365 3.53 37.63 -40.45
CA ASN A 365 2.57 37.78 -41.55
C ASN A 365 2.34 39.25 -41.96
N GLN A 366 3.04 40.21 -41.34
CA GLN A 366 2.92 41.64 -41.69
C GLN A 366 3.59 42.01 -43.02
N ASN A 367 4.59 41.24 -43.48
CA ASN A 367 5.41 41.60 -44.65
C ASN A 367 5.07 40.81 -45.94
N ASP A 368 4.03 39.96 -45.93
CA ASP A 368 3.61 39.18 -47.10
C ASP A 368 2.26 39.67 -47.63
N ILE A 369 2.21 40.97 -47.96
CA ILE A 369 1.00 41.72 -48.35
C ILE A 369 0.17 41.07 -49.47
N LEU A 370 0.80 40.32 -50.37
CA LEU A 370 0.13 39.60 -51.48
C LEU A 370 0.33 38.07 -51.43
N GLY A 371 0.89 37.55 -50.33
CA GLY A 371 1.10 36.11 -50.16
C GLY A 371 2.21 35.50 -51.03
N TYR A 372 3.20 36.27 -51.50
CA TYR A 372 4.29 35.79 -52.37
C TYR A 372 5.27 34.87 -51.65
N TYR A 373 5.65 35.19 -50.41
CA TYR A 373 6.48 34.28 -49.62
C TYR A 373 5.72 32.99 -49.30
N LYS A 374 4.44 33.12 -48.92
CA LYS A 374 3.55 31.98 -48.67
C LYS A 374 3.32 31.13 -49.92
N ALA A 375 3.18 31.73 -51.10
CA ALA A 375 3.02 31.02 -52.37
C ALA A 375 4.24 30.16 -52.74
N LEU A 376 5.44 30.55 -52.28
CA LEU A 376 6.67 29.77 -52.40
C LEU A 376 6.93 28.86 -51.19
N GLY A 377 6.07 28.90 -50.16
CA GLY A 377 6.26 28.14 -48.91
C GLY A 377 7.41 28.65 -48.05
N LEU A 378 7.74 29.93 -48.15
CA LEU A 378 8.81 30.60 -47.41
C LEU A 378 8.20 31.52 -46.33
N ASN A 379 8.98 31.79 -45.29
CA ASN A 379 8.62 32.81 -44.30
C ASN A 379 9.20 34.17 -44.75
N PRO A 380 8.42 35.27 -44.69
CA PRO A 380 8.95 36.59 -44.99
C PRO A 380 9.98 37.00 -43.93
N GLY A 381 11.09 37.61 -44.37
CA GLY A 381 12.11 38.13 -43.46
C GLY A 381 13.54 38.17 -44.04
N PRO A 382 14.47 38.84 -43.33
CA PRO A 382 15.84 39.08 -43.80
C PRO A 382 16.71 37.81 -43.89
N LYS A 383 16.23 36.69 -43.34
CA LYS A 383 16.94 35.39 -43.37
C LYS A 383 16.71 34.61 -44.67
N THR A 384 15.68 34.97 -45.44
CA THR A 384 15.35 34.26 -46.69
C THR A 384 16.34 34.67 -47.77
N THR A 385 17.11 33.73 -48.31
CA THR A 385 18.14 34.02 -49.32
C THR A 385 17.64 33.80 -50.75
N ASP A 386 18.26 34.45 -51.74
CA ASP A 386 17.88 34.30 -53.16
C ASP A 386 18.02 32.84 -53.64
N VAL A 387 18.97 32.11 -53.08
CA VAL A 387 19.19 30.68 -53.35
C VAL A 387 18.00 29.85 -52.86
N GLU A 388 17.45 30.18 -51.69
CA GLU A 388 16.27 29.51 -51.13
C GLU A 388 15.00 29.83 -51.93
N ILE A 389 14.83 31.09 -52.37
CA ILE A 389 13.71 31.53 -53.21
C ILE A 389 13.69 30.75 -54.54
N LYS A 390 14.84 30.69 -55.22
CA LYS A 390 14.98 29.93 -56.48
C LYS A 390 14.78 28.43 -56.28
N ARG A 391 15.26 27.86 -55.17
CA ARG A 391 15.09 26.44 -54.85
C ARG A 391 13.62 26.11 -54.54
N ALA A 392 12.93 26.96 -53.80
CA ALA A 392 11.52 26.80 -53.46
C ALA A 392 10.63 26.88 -54.71
N TYR A 393 10.88 27.84 -55.59
CA TYR A 393 10.20 27.95 -56.89
C TYR A 393 10.35 26.68 -57.73
N LYS A 394 11.59 26.19 -57.91
CA LYS A 394 11.84 24.95 -58.68
C LYS A 394 11.07 23.77 -58.10
N LYS A 395 11.01 23.65 -56.77
CA LYS A 395 10.26 22.59 -56.09
C LYS A 395 8.76 22.70 -56.34
N MET A 396 8.19 23.91 -56.29
CA MET A 396 6.76 24.13 -56.55
C MET A 396 6.39 23.81 -58.00
N VAL A 397 7.20 24.26 -58.97
CA VAL A 397 6.98 23.99 -60.40
C VAL A 397 7.05 22.49 -60.71
N VAL A 398 8.09 21.80 -60.23
CA VAL A 398 8.24 20.35 -60.45
C VAL A 398 7.08 19.56 -59.83
N ASN A 399 6.63 19.94 -58.62
CA ASN A 399 5.50 19.28 -57.97
C ASN A 399 4.17 19.55 -58.70
N GLY A 400 4.04 20.73 -59.31
CA GLY A 400 2.83 21.06 -60.03
C GLY A 400 2.71 20.46 -61.42
N MET A 401 3.84 20.10 -62.06
CA MET A 401 3.90 19.47 -63.38
C MET A 401 3.71 17.94 -63.35
N LYS A 402 3.74 17.30 -62.17
CA LYS A 402 3.52 15.85 -62.05
C LYS A 402 2.05 15.50 -62.30
N ASN A 403 1.78 14.78 -63.40
CA ASN A 403 0.51 14.15 -63.84
C ASN A 403 -0.76 14.59 -63.09
N LYS A 404 -1.29 15.75 -63.49
CA LYS A 404 -2.56 16.31 -63.00
C LYS A 404 -3.66 16.13 -64.04
N GLY A 405 -4.86 15.76 -63.61
CA GLY A 405 -6.04 15.70 -64.48
C GLY A 405 -6.48 17.09 -65.00
N GLU A 406 -7.38 17.16 -65.99
CA GLU A 406 -7.78 18.44 -66.64
C GLU A 406 -8.28 19.52 -65.67
N ALA A 407 -9.07 19.16 -64.67
CA ALA A 407 -9.57 20.10 -63.66
C ALA A 407 -8.46 20.64 -62.73
N GLU A 408 -7.43 19.84 -62.48
CA GLU A 408 -6.27 20.20 -61.67
C GLU A 408 -5.24 21.01 -62.45
N LYS A 409 -5.20 20.83 -63.78
CA LYS A 409 -4.38 21.62 -64.70
C LYS A 409 -4.81 23.09 -64.70
N LYS A 410 -6.12 23.38 -64.72
CA LYS A 410 -6.63 24.76 -64.63
C LYS A 410 -6.31 25.44 -63.29
N LYS A 411 -6.47 24.71 -62.17
CA LYS A 411 -6.06 25.20 -60.84
C LYS A 411 -4.55 25.40 -60.73
N TRP A 412 -3.77 24.55 -61.40
CA TRP A 412 -2.33 24.68 -61.48
C TRP A 412 -1.92 25.92 -62.29
N GLU A 413 -2.56 26.20 -63.42
CA GLU A 413 -2.28 27.39 -64.23
C GLU A 413 -2.50 28.69 -63.43
N ASP A 414 -3.59 28.79 -62.66
CA ASP A 414 -3.86 29.97 -61.85
C ASP A 414 -2.90 30.12 -60.65
N THR A 415 -2.53 29.02 -60.00
CA THR A 415 -1.52 29.04 -58.93
C THR A 415 -0.10 29.29 -59.46
N HIS A 416 0.23 28.78 -60.64
CA HIS A 416 1.52 28.98 -61.29
C HIS A 416 1.75 30.45 -61.68
N LYS A 417 0.70 31.18 -62.09
CA LYS A 417 0.77 32.64 -62.31
C LYS A 417 1.21 33.39 -61.05
N VAL A 418 0.64 33.02 -59.89
CA VAL A 418 1.00 33.64 -58.60
C VAL A 418 2.43 33.27 -58.19
N ILE A 419 2.85 32.02 -58.38
CA ILE A 419 4.21 31.54 -58.11
C ILE A 419 5.24 32.24 -59.00
N ASN A 420 4.94 32.44 -60.28
CA ASN A 420 5.81 33.18 -61.20
C ASN A 420 5.93 34.66 -60.82
N LYS A 421 4.81 35.29 -60.46
CA LYS A 421 4.82 36.68 -59.99
C LYS A 421 5.61 36.83 -58.68
N ALA A 422 5.43 35.88 -57.75
CA ALA A 422 6.21 35.80 -56.53
C ALA A 422 7.72 35.66 -56.80
N LEU A 423 8.13 34.81 -57.74
CA LEU A 423 9.54 34.69 -58.12
C LEU A 423 10.09 36.01 -58.69
N GLY A 424 9.35 36.66 -59.59
CA GLY A 424 9.78 37.92 -60.22
C GLY A 424 9.97 39.06 -59.22
N VAL A 425 9.08 39.15 -58.22
CA VAL A 425 9.17 40.16 -57.16
C VAL A 425 10.25 39.81 -56.13
N LEU A 426 10.32 38.57 -55.66
CA LEU A 426 11.21 38.17 -54.57
C LEU A 426 12.66 37.90 -55.00
N THR A 427 12.92 37.67 -56.29
CA THR A 427 14.29 37.43 -56.77
C THR A 427 15.03 38.73 -57.15
N ASN A 428 14.27 39.80 -57.44
CA ASN A 428 14.85 41.11 -57.69
C ASN A 428 15.01 41.84 -56.34
N LYS A 429 16.24 42.20 -55.98
CA LYS A 429 16.57 42.82 -54.71
C LYS A 429 15.75 44.10 -54.44
N GLU A 430 15.60 44.96 -55.44
CA GLU A 430 14.87 46.22 -55.31
C GLU A 430 13.36 45.99 -55.16
N LYS A 431 12.78 45.12 -55.99
CA LYS A 431 11.36 44.75 -55.89
C LYS A 431 11.03 44.05 -54.58
N ARG A 432 11.93 43.20 -54.10
CA ARG A 432 11.81 42.52 -52.82
C ARG A 432 11.87 43.50 -51.66
N GLU A 433 12.78 44.47 -51.70
CA GLU A 433 12.87 45.53 -50.69
C GLU A 433 11.62 46.42 -50.65
N MET A 434 10.99 46.70 -51.80
CA MET A 434 9.69 47.40 -51.85
C MET A 434 8.56 46.53 -51.29
N TYR A 435 8.52 45.24 -51.66
CA TYR A 435 7.54 44.28 -51.19
C TYR A 435 7.61 44.03 -49.67
N ASP A 436 8.83 43.88 -49.13
CA ASP A 436 9.10 43.70 -47.70
C ASP A 436 8.75 44.94 -46.88
N ARG A 437 8.66 46.12 -47.53
CA ARG A 437 8.15 47.38 -46.96
C ARG A 437 6.63 47.54 -47.10
N GLY A 438 5.93 46.56 -47.66
CA GLY A 438 4.48 46.57 -47.83
C GLY A 438 3.97 47.30 -49.08
N ILE A 439 4.82 47.50 -50.10
CA ILE A 439 4.47 48.17 -51.36
C ILE A 439 4.48 47.13 -52.51
N ASP A 440 3.42 47.03 -53.31
CA ASP A 440 3.39 46.15 -54.51
C ASP A 440 4.25 46.74 -55.63
N PRO A 441 5.37 46.09 -56.03
CA PRO A 441 6.28 46.64 -57.04
C PRO A 441 5.69 46.71 -58.46
N ASP A 442 4.67 45.90 -58.75
CA ASP A 442 4.02 45.89 -60.07
C ASP A 442 2.76 46.77 -60.10
N ASN A 443 2.36 47.32 -58.95
CA ASN A 443 1.25 48.28 -58.88
C ASN A 443 1.39 49.28 -57.72
N PRO A 444 2.39 50.17 -57.77
CA PRO A 444 2.69 51.10 -56.68
C PRO A 444 1.52 52.06 -56.38
N GLN A 445 0.65 52.34 -57.36
CA GLN A 445 -0.54 53.19 -57.19
C GLN A 445 -1.76 52.50 -56.58
N ARG A 446 -1.82 51.15 -56.50
CA ARG A 446 -3.03 50.44 -56.04
C ARG A 446 -3.24 50.45 -54.53
N LEU A 447 -2.32 51.02 -53.75
CA LEU A 447 -2.47 51.18 -52.31
C LEU A 447 -3.16 52.51 -51.91
N ASN A 448 -4.07 53.04 -52.73
CA ASN A 448 -4.82 54.25 -52.39
C ASN A 448 -6.02 53.95 -51.47
N GLY A 449 -5.72 53.41 -50.29
CA GLY A 449 -6.74 52.98 -49.33
C GLY A 449 -6.24 52.66 -47.93
N SER A 450 -5.14 53.26 -47.46
CA SER A 450 -4.86 53.52 -46.02
C SER A 450 -3.43 54.04 -45.80
N GLY A 451 -3.29 55.33 -45.49
CA GLY A 451 -2.17 55.86 -44.71
C GLY A 451 -0.88 56.26 -45.45
N HIS A 452 -0.81 57.53 -45.87
CA HIS A 452 0.35 58.44 -45.75
C HIS A 452 1.79 57.86 -45.80
N PHE A 453 2.24 57.23 -46.89
CA PHE A 453 3.67 56.95 -47.14
C PHE A 453 3.95 56.77 -48.66
N GLY A 454 3.67 57.78 -49.50
CA GLY A 454 3.48 57.55 -50.94
C GLY A 454 4.27 58.35 -51.99
N GLU A 455 5.03 59.40 -51.65
CA GLU A 455 5.69 60.23 -52.69
C GLU A 455 7.21 60.36 -52.53
N ASP A 456 7.73 60.47 -51.30
CA ASP A 456 9.16 60.78 -51.10
C ASP A 456 10.11 59.61 -51.37
N ILE A 457 9.69 58.37 -51.09
CA ILE A 457 10.53 57.17 -51.30
C ILE A 457 10.65 56.80 -52.79
N PHE A 458 9.61 57.07 -53.59
CA PHE A 458 9.61 56.78 -55.01
C PHE A 458 10.54 57.72 -55.79
N ASN A 459 10.55 59.01 -55.41
CA ASN A 459 11.45 60.01 -56.00
C ASN A 459 12.92 59.83 -55.62
N GLU A 460 13.22 59.27 -54.45
CA GLU A 460 14.60 59.00 -54.01
C GLU A 460 15.20 57.75 -54.69
N PHE A 461 14.38 56.75 -54.99
CA PHE A 461 14.84 55.50 -55.60
C PHE A 461 15.00 55.59 -57.12
N PHE A 462 14.12 56.31 -57.83
CA PHE A 462 14.17 56.43 -59.30
C PHE A 462 15.17 57.47 -59.84
N LYS A 463 15.80 58.29 -59.00
CA LYS A 463 16.78 59.32 -59.41
C LYS A 463 18.25 58.87 -59.43
N LYS A 464 18.59 57.66 -58.96
CA LYS A 464 20.01 57.28 -58.71
C LYS A 464 20.63 56.19 -59.58
N GLY A 465 19.99 55.72 -60.65
CA GLY A 465 20.71 54.93 -61.66
C GLY A 465 19.83 54.11 -62.59
N PHE A 466 19.53 54.68 -63.77
CA PHE A 466 19.01 53.91 -64.90
C PHE A 466 19.60 54.48 -66.20
N GLY A 467 20.69 53.86 -66.65
CA GLY A 467 21.24 54.01 -68.00
C GLY A 467 21.30 52.64 -68.65
N ASN A 468 20.58 52.48 -69.77
CA ASN A 468 20.65 51.43 -70.78
C ASN A 468 20.58 49.96 -70.32
N PHE A 469 19.42 49.32 -70.51
CA PHE A 469 19.33 48.10 -71.33
C PHE A 469 17.86 47.87 -71.74
N GLU A 470 17.62 47.89 -73.04
CA GLU A 470 16.34 47.56 -73.69
C GLU A 470 16.09 46.05 -73.77
N PHE A 471 14.81 45.74 -73.98
CA PHE A 471 14.24 44.57 -74.66
C PHE A 471 13.83 43.34 -73.80
N PHE A 472 12.57 43.37 -73.34
CA PHE A 472 11.51 42.66 -74.06
C PHE A 472 10.21 43.45 -73.98
N GLU A 473 9.85 44.02 -75.12
CA GLU A 473 8.67 44.80 -75.40
C GLU A 473 7.46 43.86 -75.56
N PHE A 474 6.49 43.96 -74.65
CA PHE A 474 5.10 43.58 -74.92
C PHE A 474 4.21 44.50 -74.09
N SER A 475 3.80 45.61 -74.69
CA SER A 475 2.77 46.50 -74.18
C SER A 475 1.77 46.81 -75.31
N PRO A 476 0.54 47.25 -74.99
CA PRO A 476 -0.64 46.48 -75.36
C PRO A 476 -1.62 47.35 -76.15
N ASN A 477 -1.77 47.15 -77.45
CA ASN A 477 -3.03 47.51 -78.13
C ASN A 477 -3.11 46.97 -79.56
N GLY A 478 -4.20 46.26 -79.89
CA GLY A 478 -4.51 45.87 -81.27
C GLY A 478 -5.37 44.62 -81.33
N GLY A 479 -6.68 44.79 -81.55
CA GLY A 479 -7.67 43.72 -81.53
C GLY A 479 -7.71 42.81 -82.77
N ARG A 480 -8.65 41.87 -82.67
CA ARG A 480 -9.21 40.94 -83.68
C ARG A 480 -8.62 39.52 -83.73
N ARG A 481 -9.43 38.62 -83.16
CA ARG A 481 -9.87 37.30 -83.65
C ARG A 481 -9.04 36.65 -84.77
N GLY A 482 -8.65 35.40 -84.49
CA GLY A 482 -8.75 34.33 -85.48
C GLY A 482 -7.50 33.46 -85.63
N ASN A 483 -7.44 32.39 -84.84
CA ASN A 483 -7.11 31.03 -85.28
C ASN A 483 -5.92 30.83 -86.25
N THR A 484 -4.79 30.29 -85.78
CA THR A 484 -4.38 28.91 -86.14
C THR A 484 -3.04 28.48 -85.53
N ARG A 485 -3.07 27.23 -85.04
CA ARG A 485 -2.01 26.20 -85.00
C ARG A 485 -0.77 26.46 -84.13
N THR A 486 -0.87 25.89 -82.94
CA THR A 486 0.07 24.95 -82.31
C THR A 486 1.14 24.38 -83.26
N THR A 487 2.41 24.62 -82.92
CA THR A 487 3.52 23.73 -83.29
C THR A 487 4.25 23.38 -81.99
N TYR A 488 4.18 22.10 -81.63
CA TYR A 488 4.97 21.53 -80.55
C TYR A 488 6.43 21.43 -81.00
N PHE A 489 7.34 21.88 -80.15
CA PHE A 489 8.65 21.25 -80.03
C PHE A 489 8.75 20.66 -78.63
N TYR A 490 8.93 19.34 -78.61
CA TYR A 490 9.10 18.51 -77.42
C TYR A 490 10.42 18.84 -76.72
N PHE A 491 10.37 18.82 -75.38
CA PHE A 491 11.26 17.99 -74.56
C PHE A 491 10.46 17.40 -73.40
#